data_AF-A0A672SLW1-F1
#
_entry.id   AF-A0A672SLW1-F1
#
_cell.length_a   1.000
_cell.length_b   1.000
_cell.length_c   1.000
_cell.angle_alpha   90.00
_cell.angle_beta   90.00
_cell.angle_gamma   90.00
#
_symmetry.space_group_name_H-M   'P 1'
#
loop_
_entity.id
_entity.type
_entity.pdbx_description
1 polymer ?
#
loop_
_entity_poly.entity_id
_entity_poly.type
_entity_poly.pdbx_seq_one_letter_code
_entity_poly.pdbx_strand_id
1 'polypeptide(L)'
;LSPKATMTEPRMYQQTLLQDGLCNLLDVNKFVDCVLKIKDKEFPCHRLVLAASSPYFKAMFLSDLEESKKWEIVLKDIKPGVMGMILRYIYTSDINLTEHNVQDIFMVANMYQIPSIFSMCVSYLQQKLVLSNCLAIFRLGLLLDCPRLAMEARDFICDRYALITRDQDIHQLGPGELAAIITCDSLNVEREELVFESLMEWVEYDTNERLKDLPQLLHCVRFRLMPTSYFKEKVEGHRLIRTNQELKKELQIVKDAQRGLLHRVKRVKKEDETVDSEHEDEEGLLPGILNDNPRFGMFQTDLILMISDTGTVAYDVGTNECYVASSSTEIPKNHCSLVTKENQIFVAGGLMFNEENKEQQFSSYFLQFDPMSSEWLGMPSLPDPRCLFGLAEAENSIYVMGGKDTGLPKLGPGGLVFCRSTLMDTCLGNSGFTANYQNYFSNNLNRDLPDRFEEEENCWNGILREIRYAAGATVLGVRLNTLKLTKM
;
A
#
# COMPACT_ATOMS: atom_id res chain seq x y z
N LEU A 1 41.58 -4.94 -4.33
CA LEU A 1 41.39 -4.36 -5.69
C LEU A 1 41.04 -5.52 -6.63
N SER A 2 39.76 -5.67 -6.99
CA SER A 2 39.29 -6.82 -7.75
C SER A 2 39.54 -6.63 -9.26
N PRO A 3 39.92 -7.68 -10.00
CA PRO A 3 40.24 -7.60 -11.43
C PRO A 3 38.99 -7.52 -12.35
N LYS A 4 37.79 -7.28 -11.79
CA LYS A 4 36.54 -7.22 -12.58
C LYS A 4 36.28 -5.85 -13.21
N ALA A 5 36.86 -4.77 -12.68
CA ALA A 5 36.58 -3.41 -13.17
C ALA A 5 37.19 -3.13 -14.56
N THR A 6 38.37 -3.69 -14.88
CA THR A 6 39.14 -3.37 -16.08
C THR A 6 38.66 -4.03 -17.38
N MET A 7 37.85 -5.10 -17.33
CA MET A 7 37.29 -5.73 -18.54
C MET A 7 35.99 -5.08 -19.03
N THR A 8 35.34 -4.28 -18.19
CA THR A 8 34.07 -3.59 -18.49
C THR A 8 34.27 -2.36 -19.36
N GLU A 9 35.33 -1.58 -19.10
CA GLU A 9 35.65 -0.34 -19.83
C GLU A 9 35.87 -0.54 -21.34
N PRO A 10 36.71 -1.49 -21.82
CA PRO A 10 36.91 -1.68 -23.26
C PRO A 10 35.66 -2.25 -23.95
N ARG A 11 34.82 -3.03 -23.24
CA ARG A 11 33.55 -3.53 -23.77
C ARG A 11 32.52 -2.43 -23.94
N MET A 12 32.40 -1.52 -22.97
CA MET A 12 31.51 -0.35 -23.06
C MET A 12 31.93 0.58 -24.19
N TYR A 13 33.25 0.84 -24.34
CA TYR A 13 33.78 1.66 -25.43
C TYR A 13 33.52 1.08 -26.83
N GLN A 14 33.64 -0.25 -27.01
CA GLN A 14 33.34 -0.91 -28.28
C GLN A 14 31.84 -0.92 -28.60
N GLN A 15 30.98 -1.04 -27.59
CA GLN A 15 29.52 -0.99 -27.76
C GLN A 15 29.06 0.40 -28.22
N THR A 16 29.57 1.47 -27.61
CA THR A 16 29.24 2.85 -28.03
C THR A 16 29.75 3.14 -29.44
N LEU A 17 30.95 2.69 -29.81
CA LEU A 17 31.50 2.91 -31.15
C LEU A 17 30.64 2.29 -32.28
N LEU A 18 30.14 1.07 -32.08
CA LEU A 18 29.26 0.42 -33.06
C LEU A 18 27.92 1.14 -33.15
N GLN A 19 27.35 1.51 -32.00
CA GLN A 19 26.08 2.21 -31.93
C GLN A 19 26.16 3.58 -32.63
N ASP A 20 27.17 4.37 -32.31
CA ASP A 20 27.44 5.66 -32.93
C ASP A 20 27.71 5.51 -34.43
N GLY A 21 28.42 4.45 -34.85
CA GLY A 21 28.63 4.12 -36.25
C GLY A 21 27.31 3.87 -36.99
N LEU A 22 26.41 3.07 -36.42
CA LEU A 22 25.09 2.78 -37.00
C LEU A 22 24.19 4.02 -37.05
N CYS A 23 24.22 4.87 -36.02
CA CYS A 23 23.56 6.19 -36.04
C CYS A 23 24.04 7.05 -37.20
N ASN A 24 25.36 7.23 -37.32
CA ASN A 24 25.95 8.05 -38.38
C ASN A 24 25.57 7.52 -39.78
N LEU A 25 25.60 6.20 -39.99
CA LEU A 25 25.19 5.58 -41.25
C LEU A 25 23.72 5.84 -41.59
N LEU A 26 22.84 5.86 -40.58
CA LEU A 26 21.44 6.23 -40.74
C LEU A 26 21.30 7.70 -41.15
N ASP A 27 22.00 8.60 -40.48
CA ASP A 27 21.94 10.05 -40.75
C ASP A 27 22.41 10.40 -42.17
N VAL A 28 23.41 9.68 -42.68
CA VAL A 28 23.89 9.85 -44.07
C VAL A 28 23.15 8.97 -45.10
N ASN A 29 22.09 8.26 -44.69
CA ASN A 29 21.31 7.33 -45.51
C ASN A 29 22.17 6.29 -46.26
N LYS A 30 23.18 5.72 -45.61
CA LYS A 30 24.06 4.68 -46.18
C LYS A 30 23.66 3.31 -45.64
N PHE A 31 23.66 2.30 -46.53
CA PHE A 31 23.28 0.90 -46.23
C PHE A 31 21.84 0.69 -45.74
N VAL A 32 21.00 1.73 -45.81
CA VAL A 32 19.55 1.62 -45.60
C VAL A 32 18.98 0.62 -46.61
N ASP A 33 18.23 -0.36 -46.12
CA ASP A 33 17.68 -1.49 -46.86
C ASP A 33 16.16 -1.68 -46.64
N CYS A 34 15.53 -0.77 -45.88
CA CYS A 34 14.08 -0.66 -45.76
C CYS A 34 13.62 0.76 -45.39
N VAL A 35 12.35 1.06 -45.64
CA VAL A 35 11.68 2.31 -45.23
C VAL A 35 10.38 1.98 -44.52
N LEU A 36 10.21 2.46 -43.29
CA LEU A 36 8.95 2.39 -42.57
C LEU A 36 8.07 3.57 -42.94
N LYS A 37 6.90 3.30 -43.51
CA LYS A 37 5.94 4.33 -43.93
C LYS A 37 4.77 4.39 -42.94
N ILE A 38 4.61 5.54 -42.30
CA ILE A 38 3.56 5.79 -41.29
C ILE A 38 2.79 7.04 -41.70
N LYS A 39 1.55 6.85 -42.14
CA LYS A 39 0.73 7.91 -42.73
C LYS A 39 1.52 8.59 -43.87
N ASP A 40 1.81 9.88 -43.74
CA ASP A 40 2.52 10.68 -44.75
C ASP A 40 4.03 10.82 -44.48
N LYS A 41 4.57 10.13 -43.46
CA LYS A 41 6.00 10.17 -43.12
C LYS A 41 6.70 8.86 -43.43
N GLU A 42 7.92 8.99 -43.91
CA GLU A 42 8.81 7.89 -44.27
C GLU A 42 10.05 7.91 -43.37
N PHE A 43 10.42 6.75 -42.85
CA PHE A 43 11.56 6.57 -41.96
C PHE A 43 12.53 5.54 -42.56
N PRO A 44 13.65 5.96 -43.17
CA PRO A 44 14.68 5.03 -43.64
C PRO A 44 15.27 4.27 -42.45
N CYS A 45 15.53 2.97 -42.61
CA CYS A 45 16.02 2.10 -41.54
C CYS A 45 16.87 0.94 -42.08
N HIS A 46 17.64 0.32 -41.19
CA HIS A 46 18.35 -0.93 -41.43
C HIS A 46 17.55 -2.13 -40.90
N ARG A 47 17.22 -3.10 -41.74
CA ARG A 47 16.47 -4.31 -41.40
C ARG A 47 17.18 -5.11 -40.33
N LEU A 48 18.51 -5.21 -40.42
CA LEU A 48 19.34 -5.92 -39.43
C LEU A 48 19.18 -5.31 -38.03
N VAL A 49 19.20 -3.99 -37.91
CA VAL A 49 19.08 -3.29 -36.63
C VAL A 49 17.66 -3.48 -36.06
N LEU A 50 16.63 -3.30 -36.89
CA LEU A 50 15.25 -3.54 -36.49
C LEU A 50 15.01 -4.99 -36.05
N ALA A 51 15.55 -5.97 -36.78
CA ALA A 51 15.45 -7.39 -36.43
C ALA A 51 16.19 -7.75 -35.14
N ALA A 52 17.32 -7.08 -34.86
CA ALA A 52 18.08 -7.31 -33.63
C ALA A 52 17.34 -6.78 -32.40
N SER A 53 16.64 -5.64 -32.55
CA SER A 53 15.97 -4.95 -31.44
C SER A 53 14.51 -5.36 -31.21
N SER A 54 13.87 -6.01 -32.19
CA SER A 54 12.44 -6.37 -32.15
C SER A 54 12.21 -7.77 -32.71
N PRO A 55 11.68 -8.72 -31.91
CA PRO A 55 11.28 -10.04 -32.41
C PRO A 55 10.15 -9.97 -33.45
N TYR A 56 9.28 -8.95 -33.40
CA TYR A 56 8.28 -8.72 -34.44
C TYR A 56 8.93 -8.47 -35.80
N PHE A 57 9.86 -7.50 -35.89
CA PHE A 57 10.54 -7.19 -37.14
C PHE A 57 11.43 -8.34 -37.58
N LYS A 58 12.06 -9.05 -36.64
CA LYS A 58 12.81 -10.28 -36.92
C LYS A 58 11.94 -11.35 -37.60
N ALA A 59 10.76 -11.64 -37.03
CA ALA A 59 9.83 -12.62 -37.58
C ALA A 59 9.31 -12.17 -38.96
N MET A 60 8.97 -10.90 -39.11
CA MET A 60 8.52 -10.31 -40.38
C MET A 60 9.58 -10.46 -41.47
N PHE A 61 10.85 -10.13 -41.18
CA PHE A 61 11.93 -10.20 -42.17
C PHE A 61 12.41 -11.61 -42.49
N LEU A 62 12.27 -12.55 -41.56
CA LEU A 62 12.59 -13.96 -41.78
C LEU A 62 11.41 -14.76 -42.37
N SER A 63 10.23 -14.16 -42.48
CA SER A 63 9.07 -14.81 -43.09
C SER A 63 9.20 -14.90 -44.62
N ASP A 64 8.64 -15.95 -45.21
CA ASP A 64 8.58 -16.13 -46.69
C ASP A 64 7.48 -15.29 -47.37
N LEU A 65 6.83 -14.40 -46.63
CA LEU A 65 5.74 -13.56 -47.12
C LEU A 65 6.22 -12.47 -48.09
N GLU A 66 5.37 -12.01 -49.00
CA GLU A 66 5.75 -10.96 -49.96
C GLU A 66 6.13 -9.64 -49.28
N GLU A 67 5.53 -9.36 -48.12
CA GLU A 67 5.84 -8.20 -47.27
C GLU A 67 7.30 -8.20 -46.80
N SER A 68 7.93 -9.36 -46.63
CA SER A 68 9.34 -9.45 -46.23
C SER A 68 10.29 -9.05 -47.36
N LYS A 69 9.83 -9.02 -48.62
CA LYS A 69 10.64 -8.66 -49.79
C LYS A 69 10.42 -7.22 -50.24
N LYS A 70 9.43 -6.52 -49.68
CA LYS A 70 9.13 -5.12 -50.00
C LYS A 70 10.15 -4.19 -49.34
N TRP A 71 10.59 -3.18 -50.09
CA TRP A 71 11.45 -2.11 -49.59
C TRP A 71 10.70 -1.19 -48.61
N GLU A 72 9.41 -0.96 -48.88
CA GLU A 72 8.52 -0.13 -48.08
C GLU A 72 7.60 -0.97 -47.20
N ILE A 73 7.60 -0.70 -45.90
CA ILE A 73 6.78 -1.37 -44.90
C ILE A 73 5.78 -0.36 -44.35
N VAL A 74 4.51 -0.54 -44.66
CA VAL A 74 3.43 0.36 -44.21
C VAL A 74 2.95 -0.07 -42.84
N LEU A 75 3.17 0.78 -41.84
CA LEU A 75 2.69 0.56 -40.48
C LEU A 75 1.44 1.43 -40.25
N LYS A 76 0.33 0.78 -39.91
CA LYS A 76 -0.97 1.42 -39.68
C LYS A 76 -1.19 1.69 -38.18
N ASP A 77 -2.03 2.67 -37.88
CA ASP A 77 -2.51 2.96 -36.51
C ASP A 77 -1.48 3.52 -35.51
N ILE A 78 -0.37 4.09 -35.99
CA ILE A 78 0.65 4.73 -35.14
C ILE A 78 0.80 6.23 -35.46
N LYS A 79 1.09 7.02 -34.42
CA LYS A 79 1.48 8.43 -34.55
C LYS A 79 2.93 8.49 -35.04
N PRO A 80 3.24 9.20 -36.15
CA PRO A 80 4.61 9.29 -36.66
C PRO A 80 5.65 9.79 -35.64
N GLY A 81 5.25 10.68 -34.73
CA GLY A 81 6.13 11.18 -33.67
C GLY A 81 6.57 10.10 -32.68
N VAL A 82 5.68 9.16 -32.34
CA VAL A 82 5.95 8.08 -31.39
C VAL A 82 6.93 7.09 -32.01
N MET A 83 6.70 6.68 -33.26
CA MET A 83 7.64 5.80 -33.94
C MET A 83 8.99 6.46 -34.15
N GLY A 84 9.03 7.77 -34.45
CA GLY A 84 10.29 8.50 -34.56
C GLY A 84 11.12 8.45 -33.26
N MET A 85 10.48 8.56 -32.09
CA MET A 85 11.15 8.41 -30.80
C MET A 85 11.68 6.99 -30.57
N ILE A 86 10.88 5.98 -30.93
CA ILE A 86 11.26 4.56 -30.81
C ILE A 86 12.43 4.22 -31.74
N LEU A 87 12.40 4.70 -32.98
CA LEU A 87 13.50 4.52 -33.93
C LEU A 87 14.76 5.21 -33.43
N ARG A 88 14.66 6.47 -32.98
CA ARG A 88 15.79 7.15 -32.37
C ARG A 88 16.36 6.34 -31.21
N TYR A 89 15.53 5.77 -30.35
CA TYR A 89 15.97 4.91 -29.27
C TYR A 89 16.70 3.66 -29.76
N ILE A 90 16.18 2.96 -30.79
CA ILE A 90 16.82 1.77 -31.35
C ILE A 90 18.27 2.06 -31.78
N TYR A 91 18.52 3.26 -32.30
CA TYR A 91 19.86 3.67 -32.74
C TYR A 91 20.68 4.31 -31.62
N THR A 92 20.09 5.06 -30.68
CA THR A 92 20.84 5.88 -29.69
C THR A 92 20.81 5.35 -28.25
N SER A 93 19.97 4.35 -27.96
CA SER A 93 19.65 3.87 -26.59
C SER A 93 19.08 4.94 -25.66
N ASP A 94 18.67 6.10 -26.18
CA ASP A 94 18.13 7.21 -25.41
C ASP A 94 16.67 7.50 -25.81
N ILE A 95 15.79 7.54 -24.82
CA ILE A 95 14.36 7.87 -25.00
C ILE A 95 13.87 8.73 -23.85
N ASN A 96 13.22 9.84 -24.20
CA ASN A 96 12.63 10.74 -23.23
C ASN A 96 11.17 10.35 -22.94
N LEU A 97 10.94 9.69 -21.80
CA LEU A 97 9.60 9.32 -21.33
C LEU A 97 8.97 10.46 -20.52
N THR A 98 7.73 10.79 -20.87
CA THR A 98 6.91 11.82 -20.22
C THR A 98 5.50 11.29 -19.99
N GLU A 99 4.75 11.90 -19.08
CA GLU A 99 3.37 11.50 -18.76
C GLU A 99 2.44 11.53 -19.99
N HIS A 100 2.70 12.41 -20.96
CA HIS A 100 1.89 12.53 -22.17
C HIS A 100 2.24 11.53 -23.28
N ASN A 101 3.47 11.01 -23.31
CA ASN A 101 3.94 10.13 -24.39
C ASN A 101 4.07 8.66 -23.97
N VAL A 102 4.18 8.38 -22.67
CA VAL A 102 4.50 7.05 -22.16
C VAL A 102 3.46 6.01 -22.57
N GLN A 103 2.17 6.36 -22.53
CA GLN A 103 1.10 5.44 -22.93
C GLN A 103 1.23 5.05 -24.40
N ASP A 104 1.36 6.04 -25.30
CA ASP A 104 1.51 5.76 -26.74
C ASP A 104 2.79 4.94 -27.02
N ILE A 105 3.92 5.30 -26.40
CA ILE A 105 5.19 4.58 -26.56
C ILE A 105 5.05 3.15 -26.05
N PHE A 106 4.39 2.95 -24.91
CA PHE A 106 4.22 1.63 -24.30
C PHE A 106 3.34 0.71 -25.16
N MET A 107 2.24 1.24 -25.72
CA MET A 107 1.40 0.50 -26.67
C MET A 107 2.18 0.08 -27.92
N VAL A 108 2.96 0.99 -28.50
CA VAL A 108 3.77 0.71 -29.70
C VAL A 108 4.91 -0.27 -29.40
N ALA A 109 5.55 -0.14 -28.23
CA ALA A 109 6.59 -1.07 -27.77
C ALA A 109 6.04 -2.49 -27.55
N ASN A 110 4.82 -2.62 -27.04
CA ASN A 110 4.15 -3.92 -26.94
C ASN A 110 3.82 -4.49 -28.33
N MET A 111 3.19 -3.67 -29.18
CA MET A 111 2.76 -4.06 -30.53
C MET A 111 3.92 -4.55 -31.41
N TYR A 112 5.05 -3.83 -31.39
CA TYR A 112 6.27 -4.20 -32.12
C TYR A 112 7.25 -5.01 -31.29
N GLN A 113 6.86 -5.47 -30.11
CA GLN A 113 7.68 -6.31 -29.23
C GLN A 113 9.10 -5.74 -29.06
N ILE A 114 9.25 -4.56 -28.48
CA ILE A 114 10.55 -3.94 -28.18
C ILE A 114 10.79 -4.05 -26.68
N PRO A 115 11.42 -5.13 -26.18
CA PRO A 115 11.39 -5.47 -24.76
C PRO A 115 12.10 -4.44 -23.86
N SER A 116 13.13 -3.77 -24.39
CA SER A 116 13.89 -2.77 -23.66
C SER A 116 13.05 -1.51 -23.37
N ILE A 117 12.36 -0.97 -24.39
CA ILE A 117 11.42 0.15 -24.20
C ILE A 117 10.24 -0.28 -23.32
N PHE A 118 9.69 -1.48 -23.55
CA PHE A 118 8.60 -2.02 -22.74
C PHE A 118 8.97 -2.03 -21.25
N SER A 119 10.17 -2.54 -20.92
CA SER A 119 10.66 -2.62 -19.54
C SER A 119 10.89 -1.23 -18.92
N MET A 120 11.40 -0.27 -19.70
CA MET A 120 11.55 1.12 -19.23
C MET A 120 10.21 1.79 -18.97
N CYS A 121 9.21 1.57 -19.82
CA CYS A 121 7.86 2.11 -19.63
C CYS A 121 7.20 1.55 -18.35
N VAL A 122 7.34 0.24 -18.11
CA VAL A 122 6.84 -0.39 -16.87
C VAL A 122 7.49 0.25 -15.64
N SER A 123 8.83 0.35 -15.61
CA SER A 123 9.54 0.96 -14.49
C SER A 123 9.16 2.44 -14.27
N TYR A 124 8.99 3.21 -15.36
CA TYR A 124 8.57 4.61 -15.28
C TYR A 124 7.17 4.75 -14.68
N LEU A 125 6.21 3.93 -15.12
CA LEU A 125 4.84 3.95 -14.63
C LEU A 125 4.75 3.50 -13.17
N GLN A 126 5.54 2.50 -12.76
CA GLN A 126 5.64 2.07 -11.37
C GLN A 126 6.16 3.20 -10.46
N GLN A 127 7.19 3.94 -10.89
CA GLN A 127 7.75 5.06 -10.12
C GLN A 127 6.83 6.29 -10.05
N LYS A 128 5.87 6.42 -10.97
CA LYS A 128 4.94 7.55 -11.08
C LYS A 128 3.52 7.21 -10.63
N LEU A 129 3.34 6.10 -9.94
CA LEU A 129 2.04 5.64 -9.45
C LEU A 129 1.52 6.56 -8.33
N VAL A 130 0.34 7.15 -8.54
CA VAL A 130 -0.35 8.04 -7.59
C VAL A 130 -1.86 7.78 -7.62
N LEU A 131 -2.60 8.31 -6.64
CA LEU A 131 -4.05 8.11 -6.53
C LEU A 131 -4.81 8.51 -7.82
N SER A 132 -4.43 9.63 -8.44
CA SER A 132 -5.13 10.13 -9.64
C SER A 132 -4.87 9.32 -10.92
N ASN A 133 -3.83 8.49 -10.97
CA ASN A 133 -3.49 7.71 -12.17
C ASN A 133 -3.51 6.20 -11.97
N CYS A 134 -3.66 5.71 -10.73
CA CYS A 134 -3.56 4.29 -10.41
C CYS A 134 -4.56 3.43 -11.19
N LEU A 135 -5.81 3.88 -11.33
CA LEU A 135 -6.84 3.18 -12.12
C LEU A 135 -6.47 3.11 -13.60
N ALA A 136 -5.98 4.22 -14.18
CA ALA A 136 -5.57 4.25 -15.58
C ALA A 136 -4.35 3.33 -15.84
N ILE A 137 -3.37 3.34 -14.93
CA ILE A 137 -2.18 2.47 -15.02
C ILE A 137 -2.58 1.00 -14.86
N PHE A 138 -3.49 0.68 -13.95
CA PHE A 138 -4.04 -0.66 -13.77
C PHE A 138 -4.68 -1.18 -15.07
N ARG A 139 -5.57 -0.38 -15.66
CA ARG A 139 -6.24 -0.70 -16.94
C ARG A 139 -5.25 -0.85 -18.09
N LEU A 140 -4.22 0.00 -18.14
CA LEU A 140 -3.17 -0.09 -19.13
C LEU A 140 -2.35 -1.38 -18.97
N GLY A 141 -2.07 -1.79 -17.73
CA GLY A 141 -1.42 -3.06 -17.41
C GLY A 141 -2.24 -4.27 -17.87
N LEU A 142 -3.57 -4.24 -17.68
CA LEU A 142 -4.47 -5.28 -18.18
C LEU A 142 -4.55 -5.28 -19.71
N LEU A 143 -4.68 -4.11 -20.34
CA LEU A 143 -4.80 -3.97 -21.80
C LEU A 143 -3.57 -4.49 -22.56
N LEU A 144 -2.38 -4.35 -21.97
CA LEU A 144 -1.10 -4.73 -22.57
C LEU A 144 -0.60 -6.10 -22.08
N ASP A 145 -1.44 -6.87 -21.38
CA ASP A 145 -1.07 -8.16 -20.78
C ASP A 145 0.26 -8.07 -20.01
N CYS A 146 0.37 -7.04 -19.16
CA CYS A 146 1.54 -6.82 -18.30
C CYS A 146 1.16 -7.08 -16.83
N PRO A 147 1.22 -8.35 -16.36
CA PRO A 147 0.85 -8.70 -14.99
C PRO A 147 1.64 -7.91 -13.95
N ARG A 148 2.94 -7.69 -14.19
CA ARG A 148 3.80 -6.96 -13.26
C ARG A 148 3.33 -5.54 -13.01
N LEU A 149 2.88 -4.82 -14.04
CA LEU A 149 2.36 -3.46 -13.88
C LEU A 149 0.95 -3.48 -13.27
N ALA A 150 0.10 -4.40 -13.73
CA ALA A 150 -1.27 -4.53 -13.25
C ALA A 150 -1.32 -4.91 -11.76
N MET A 151 -0.46 -5.82 -11.31
CA MET A 151 -0.39 -6.25 -9.91
C MET A 151 0.05 -5.09 -9.01
N GLU A 152 1.14 -4.40 -9.34
CA GLU A 152 1.61 -3.25 -8.55
C GLU A 152 0.56 -2.13 -8.46
N ALA A 153 -0.10 -1.83 -9.58
CA ALA A 153 -1.19 -0.85 -9.61
C ALA A 153 -2.40 -1.32 -8.78
N ARG A 154 -2.78 -2.60 -8.88
CA ARG A 154 -3.87 -3.20 -8.11
C ARG A 154 -3.55 -3.18 -6.62
N ASP A 155 -2.34 -3.55 -6.21
CA ASP A 155 -1.96 -3.61 -4.81
C ASP A 155 -1.97 -2.20 -4.20
N PHE A 156 -1.50 -1.19 -4.96
CA PHE A 156 -1.64 0.22 -4.58
C PHE A 156 -3.10 0.68 -4.44
N ILE A 157 -3.99 0.22 -5.34
CA ILE A 157 -5.44 0.47 -5.27
C ILE A 157 -6.03 -0.21 -4.03
N CYS A 158 -5.68 -1.47 -3.79
CA CYS A 158 -6.16 -2.26 -2.66
C CYS A 158 -5.79 -1.61 -1.32
N ASP A 159 -4.56 -1.13 -1.19
CA ASP A 159 -4.07 -0.44 0.00
C ASP A 159 -4.85 0.84 0.33
N ARG A 160 -5.36 1.54 -0.69
CA ARG A 160 -6.00 2.85 -0.58
C ARG A 160 -7.46 2.85 -1.05
N TYR A 161 -8.09 1.67 -1.06
CA TYR A 161 -9.41 1.47 -1.65
C TYR A 161 -10.46 2.44 -1.10
N ALA A 162 -10.49 2.63 0.23
CA ALA A 162 -11.42 3.55 0.90
C ALA A 162 -11.32 5.02 0.45
N LEU A 163 -10.15 5.45 -0.05
CA LEU A 163 -9.97 6.78 -0.64
C LEU A 163 -10.46 6.81 -2.09
N ILE A 164 -10.18 5.76 -2.86
CA ILE A 164 -10.54 5.65 -4.28
C ILE A 164 -12.05 5.53 -4.46
N THR A 165 -12.75 4.83 -3.57
CA THR A 165 -14.23 4.74 -3.60
C THR A 165 -14.91 6.09 -3.45
N ARG A 166 -14.26 7.09 -2.84
CA ARG A 166 -14.82 8.45 -2.72
C ARG A 166 -14.78 9.21 -4.04
N ASP A 167 -13.89 8.82 -4.94
CA ASP A 167 -13.75 9.41 -6.26
C ASP A 167 -14.67 8.73 -7.27
N GLN A 168 -15.19 9.49 -8.24
CA GLN A 168 -16.09 8.96 -9.26
C GLN A 168 -15.38 8.12 -10.34
N ASP A 169 -14.05 8.08 -10.35
CA ASP A 169 -13.27 7.39 -11.36
C ASP A 169 -13.44 5.86 -11.30
N ILE A 170 -13.79 5.31 -10.13
CA ILE A 170 -14.09 3.88 -9.97
C ILE A 170 -15.29 3.44 -10.84
N HIS A 171 -16.22 4.35 -11.14
CA HIS A 171 -17.36 4.08 -12.00
C HIS A 171 -16.98 3.84 -13.46
N GLN A 172 -15.77 4.25 -13.89
CA GLN A 172 -15.30 4.07 -15.26
C GLN A 172 -14.71 2.67 -15.51
N LEU A 173 -14.54 1.86 -14.46
CA LEU A 173 -14.03 0.50 -14.58
C LEU A 173 -15.04 -0.42 -15.25
N GLY A 174 -14.54 -1.38 -16.03
CA GLY A 174 -15.31 -2.50 -16.54
C GLY A 174 -15.59 -3.57 -15.46
N PRO A 175 -16.53 -4.50 -15.70
CA PRO A 175 -16.89 -5.54 -14.72
C PRO A 175 -15.69 -6.41 -14.34
N GLY A 176 -14.90 -6.87 -15.30
CA GLY A 176 -13.70 -7.68 -15.03
C GLY A 176 -12.60 -6.91 -14.29
N GLU A 177 -12.43 -5.62 -14.58
CA GLU A 177 -11.46 -4.75 -13.91
C GLU A 177 -11.85 -4.55 -12.44
N LEU A 178 -13.13 -4.27 -12.19
CA LEU A 178 -13.67 -4.12 -10.83
C LEU A 178 -13.55 -5.44 -10.06
N ALA A 179 -13.98 -6.56 -10.66
CA ALA A 179 -13.89 -7.90 -10.06
C ALA A 179 -12.46 -8.22 -9.59
N ALA A 180 -11.45 -7.89 -10.39
CA ALA A 180 -10.05 -8.13 -10.06
C ALA A 180 -9.58 -7.35 -8.82
N ILE A 181 -10.18 -6.19 -8.54
CA ILE A 181 -9.89 -5.38 -7.34
C ILE A 181 -10.67 -5.94 -6.15
N ILE A 182 -12.01 -6.05 -6.26
CA ILE A 182 -12.87 -6.42 -5.12
C ILE A 182 -12.74 -7.87 -4.68
N THR A 183 -12.24 -8.77 -5.53
CA THR A 183 -11.98 -10.17 -5.14
C THR A 183 -10.77 -10.28 -4.21
N CYS A 184 -9.85 -9.31 -4.24
CA CYS A 184 -8.54 -9.41 -3.62
C CYS A 184 -8.59 -9.46 -2.07
N ASP A 185 -7.89 -10.43 -1.46
CA ASP A 185 -7.81 -10.59 0.00
C ASP A 185 -7.06 -9.43 0.67
N SER A 186 -6.08 -8.83 -0.04
CA SER A 186 -5.28 -7.70 0.43
C SER A 186 -6.03 -6.36 0.42
N LEU A 187 -7.31 -6.33 0.06
CA LEU A 187 -8.13 -5.12 0.05
C LEU A 187 -8.15 -4.49 1.46
N ASN A 188 -7.70 -3.24 1.56
CA ASN A 188 -7.60 -2.54 2.84
C ASN A 188 -8.93 -1.85 3.19
N VAL A 189 -9.91 -2.65 3.58
CA VAL A 189 -11.23 -2.19 4.05
C VAL A 189 -11.49 -2.70 5.47
N GLU A 190 -11.94 -1.80 6.36
CA GLU A 190 -12.33 -2.17 7.74
C GLU A 190 -13.66 -2.94 7.77
N ARG A 191 -14.50 -2.73 6.74
CA ARG A 191 -15.91 -3.14 6.71
C ARG A 191 -16.26 -3.59 5.30
N GLU A 192 -16.77 -4.82 5.15
CA GLU A 192 -17.19 -5.35 3.85
C GLU A 192 -18.39 -4.57 3.28
N GLU A 193 -19.13 -3.86 4.13
CA GLU A 193 -20.20 -2.94 3.74
C GLU A 193 -19.72 -1.90 2.71
N LEU A 194 -18.50 -1.39 2.83
CA LEU A 194 -17.93 -0.43 1.87
C LEU A 194 -17.75 -1.05 0.48
N VAL A 195 -17.39 -2.34 0.41
CA VAL A 195 -17.24 -3.06 -0.85
C VAL A 195 -18.60 -3.24 -1.50
N PHE A 196 -19.62 -3.61 -0.72
CA PHE A 196 -20.99 -3.72 -1.20
C PHE A 196 -21.54 -2.37 -1.70
N GLU A 197 -21.40 -1.31 -0.92
CA GLU A 197 -21.85 0.04 -1.30
C GLU A 197 -21.18 0.49 -2.60
N SER A 198 -19.86 0.34 -2.71
CA SER A 198 -19.12 0.69 -3.93
C SER A 198 -19.58 -0.10 -5.18
N LEU A 199 -19.92 -1.38 -5.00
CA LEU A 199 -20.45 -2.21 -6.08
C LEU A 199 -21.85 -1.73 -6.51
N MET A 200 -22.70 -1.37 -5.56
CA MET A 200 -24.03 -0.87 -5.86
C MET A 200 -23.98 0.48 -6.57
N GLU A 201 -23.13 1.40 -6.12
CA GLU A 201 -22.88 2.69 -6.80
C GLU A 201 -22.38 2.49 -8.24
N TRP A 202 -21.48 1.52 -8.46
CA TRP A 202 -21.01 1.15 -9.78
C TRP A 202 -22.13 0.61 -10.69
N VAL A 203 -23.04 -0.22 -10.17
CA VAL A 203 -24.19 -0.73 -10.95
C VAL A 203 -25.23 0.36 -11.21
N GLU A 204 -25.45 1.28 -10.25
CA GLU A 204 -26.39 2.38 -10.40
C GLU A 204 -25.93 3.40 -11.46
N TYR A 205 -24.62 3.55 -11.66
CA TYR A 205 -24.08 4.43 -12.71
C TYR A 205 -24.51 4.02 -14.14
N ASP A 206 -24.59 2.72 -14.44
CA ASP A 206 -25.09 2.20 -15.73
C ASP A 206 -25.92 0.92 -15.51
N THR A 207 -27.15 1.11 -15.04
CA THR A 207 -28.03 0.01 -14.63
C THR A 207 -28.41 -0.93 -15.78
N ASN A 208 -28.39 -0.48 -17.04
CA ASN A 208 -28.91 -1.29 -18.14
C ASN A 208 -27.89 -2.34 -18.63
N GLU A 209 -26.62 -1.96 -18.76
CA GLU A 209 -25.58 -2.91 -19.17
C GLU A 209 -25.04 -3.72 -17.98
N ARG A 210 -24.85 -3.10 -16.82
CA ARG A 210 -24.15 -3.70 -15.67
C ARG A 210 -24.99 -4.67 -14.85
N LEU A 211 -26.31 -4.66 -14.99
CA LEU A 211 -27.20 -5.55 -14.24
C LEU A 211 -26.97 -7.03 -14.59
N LYS A 212 -26.45 -7.30 -15.79
CA LYS A 212 -26.06 -8.66 -16.22
C LYS A 212 -24.85 -9.19 -15.45
N ASP A 213 -23.91 -8.32 -15.08
CA ASP A 213 -22.66 -8.67 -14.40
C ASP A 213 -22.79 -8.70 -12.87
N LEU A 214 -23.84 -8.06 -12.33
CA LEU A 214 -24.11 -7.99 -10.90
C LEU A 214 -24.04 -9.35 -10.17
N PRO A 215 -24.63 -10.46 -10.67
CA PRO A 215 -24.53 -11.75 -9.99
C PRO A 215 -23.09 -12.21 -9.80
N GLN A 216 -22.25 -12.10 -10.82
CA GLN A 216 -20.84 -12.52 -10.73
C GLN A 216 -20.06 -11.65 -9.75
N LEU A 217 -20.31 -10.33 -9.77
CA LEU A 217 -19.63 -9.39 -8.87
C LEU A 217 -20.08 -9.54 -7.41
N LEU A 218 -21.31 -9.98 -7.15
CA LEU A 218 -21.77 -10.29 -5.79
C LEU A 218 -21.02 -11.48 -5.18
N HIS A 219 -20.55 -12.44 -5.99
CA HIS A 219 -19.67 -13.51 -5.49
C HIS A 219 -18.31 -13.01 -5.02
N CYS A 220 -17.90 -11.80 -5.39
CA CYS A 220 -16.67 -11.19 -4.89
C CYS A 220 -16.84 -10.52 -3.53
N VAL A 221 -18.09 -10.34 -3.06
CA VAL A 221 -18.43 -9.67 -1.79
C VAL A 221 -18.63 -10.71 -0.69
N ARG A 222 -17.96 -10.52 0.45
CA ARG A 222 -17.92 -11.46 1.58
C ARG A 222 -19.04 -11.21 2.58
N PHE A 223 -20.27 -11.52 2.20
CA PHE A 223 -21.45 -11.24 3.04
C PHE A 223 -21.41 -11.88 4.44
N ARG A 224 -20.64 -12.96 4.65
CA ARG A 224 -20.43 -13.56 5.98
C ARG A 224 -19.77 -12.61 6.98
N LEU A 225 -18.99 -11.64 6.50
CA LEU A 225 -18.29 -10.66 7.31
C LEU A 225 -19.16 -9.45 7.65
N MET A 226 -20.35 -9.32 7.07
CA MET A 226 -21.26 -8.21 7.34
C MET A 226 -22.12 -8.46 8.59
N PRO A 227 -22.41 -7.43 9.39
CA PRO A 227 -23.37 -7.52 10.48
C PRO A 227 -24.76 -7.96 9.99
N THR A 228 -25.40 -8.86 10.74
CA THR A 228 -26.72 -9.40 10.38
C THR A 228 -27.83 -8.35 10.36
N SER A 229 -27.68 -7.24 11.08
CA SER A 229 -28.57 -6.07 11.02
C SER A 229 -28.48 -5.38 9.66
N TYR A 230 -27.26 -5.08 9.21
CA TYR A 230 -27.02 -4.41 7.94
C TYR A 230 -27.47 -5.27 6.74
N PHE A 231 -27.16 -6.57 6.76
CA PHE A 231 -27.55 -7.50 5.70
C PHE A 231 -29.07 -7.52 5.45
N LYS A 232 -29.88 -7.53 6.51
CA LYS A 232 -31.35 -7.53 6.39
C LYS A 232 -31.90 -6.20 5.90
N GLU A 233 -31.36 -5.09 6.39
CA GLU A 233 -31.90 -3.76 6.09
C GLU A 233 -31.47 -3.26 4.70
N LYS A 234 -30.17 -3.36 4.39
CA LYS A 234 -29.57 -2.73 3.22
C LYS A 234 -29.38 -3.68 2.05
N VAL A 235 -28.95 -4.92 2.29
CA VAL A 235 -28.69 -5.90 1.22
C VAL A 235 -29.99 -6.54 0.73
N GLU A 236 -30.79 -7.17 1.60
CA GLU A 236 -32.10 -7.75 1.22
C GLU A 236 -33.10 -6.66 0.77
N GLY A 237 -32.99 -5.45 1.34
CA GLY A 237 -33.83 -4.30 1.02
C GLY A 237 -33.53 -3.64 -0.32
N HIS A 238 -32.38 -3.93 -0.95
CA HIS A 238 -31.97 -3.23 -2.16
C HIS A 238 -32.88 -3.54 -3.35
N ARG A 239 -33.24 -2.51 -4.11
CA ARG A 239 -34.22 -2.61 -5.22
C ARG A 239 -33.80 -3.61 -6.29
N LEU A 240 -32.52 -3.59 -6.67
CA LEU A 240 -31.93 -4.46 -7.70
C LEU A 240 -31.90 -5.93 -7.27
N ILE A 241 -31.51 -6.20 -6.03
CA ILE A 241 -31.42 -7.54 -5.46
C ILE A 241 -32.82 -8.14 -5.28
N ARG A 242 -33.80 -7.34 -4.87
CA ARG A 242 -35.20 -7.79 -4.70
C ARG A 242 -35.83 -8.25 -6.02
N THR A 243 -35.37 -7.74 -7.15
CA THR A 243 -35.96 -8.02 -8.46
C THR A 243 -35.45 -9.35 -9.03
N ASN A 244 -34.22 -9.75 -8.73
CA ASN A 244 -33.62 -10.98 -9.23
C ASN A 244 -33.90 -12.18 -8.31
N GLN A 245 -34.54 -13.23 -8.83
CA GLN A 245 -34.84 -14.45 -8.07
C GLN A 245 -33.61 -15.31 -7.78
N GLU A 246 -32.58 -15.26 -8.62
CA GLU A 246 -31.34 -16.01 -8.46
C GLU A 246 -30.54 -15.49 -7.26
N LEU A 247 -30.35 -14.17 -7.21
CA LEU A 247 -29.68 -13.49 -6.09
C LEU A 247 -30.36 -13.76 -4.75
N LYS A 248 -31.69 -13.85 -4.72
CA LYS A 248 -32.42 -14.22 -3.48
C LYS A 248 -32.08 -15.63 -2.99
N LYS A 249 -31.91 -16.59 -3.89
CA LYS A 249 -31.52 -17.95 -3.51
C LYS A 249 -30.11 -17.97 -2.96
N GLU A 250 -29.18 -17.27 -3.60
CA GLU A 250 -27.79 -17.16 -3.14
C GLU A 250 -27.68 -16.46 -1.78
N LEU A 251 -28.39 -15.36 -1.58
CA LEU A 251 -28.45 -14.66 -0.29
C LEU A 251 -29.12 -15.48 0.81
N GLN A 252 -30.04 -16.38 0.47
CA GLN A 252 -30.60 -17.33 1.44
C GLN A 252 -29.53 -18.33 1.91
N ILE A 253 -28.65 -18.80 1.01
CA ILE A 253 -27.53 -19.67 1.39
C ILE A 253 -26.57 -18.93 2.33
N VAL A 254 -26.27 -17.66 2.06
CA VAL A 254 -25.47 -16.81 2.97
C VAL A 254 -26.13 -16.69 4.34
N LYS A 255 -27.45 -16.49 4.38
CA LYS A 255 -28.22 -16.38 5.63
C LYS A 255 -28.21 -17.67 6.45
N ASP A 256 -28.32 -18.81 5.77
CA ASP A 256 -28.21 -20.12 6.41
C ASP A 256 -26.79 -20.32 6.94
N ALA A 257 -25.76 -19.93 6.19
CA ALA A 257 -24.37 -19.95 6.64
C ALA A 257 -24.10 -19.01 7.84
N GLN A 258 -24.63 -17.78 7.83
CA GLN A 258 -24.54 -16.84 8.96
C GLN A 258 -25.24 -17.38 10.24
N ARG A 259 -26.23 -18.26 10.08
CA ARG A 259 -26.91 -18.95 11.19
C ARG A 259 -26.18 -20.22 11.66
N GLY A 260 -25.02 -20.54 11.07
CA GLY A 260 -24.25 -21.75 11.37
C GLY A 260 -24.76 -23.01 10.67
N LEU A 261 -25.73 -22.89 9.74
CA LEU A 261 -26.27 -23.99 8.94
C LEU A 261 -25.51 -24.10 7.62
N LEU A 262 -24.22 -24.43 7.68
CA LEU A 262 -23.45 -24.79 6.49
C LEU A 262 -23.86 -26.20 6.05
N HIS A 263 -24.74 -26.30 5.06
CA HIS A 263 -25.01 -27.58 4.41
C HIS A 263 -23.72 -28.04 3.72
N ARG A 264 -23.02 -29.04 4.28
CA ARG A 264 -21.92 -29.73 3.60
C ARG A 264 -22.43 -30.14 2.22
N VAL A 265 -21.90 -29.52 1.17
CA VAL A 265 -22.22 -29.87 -0.22
C VAL A 265 -21.93 -31.36 -0.37
N LYS A 266 -22.98 -32.17 -0.61
CA LYS A 266 -22.80 -33.58 -0.93
C LYS A 266 -22.02 -33.66 -2.24
N ARG A 267 -20.77 -34.14 -2.18
CA ARG A 267 -20.01 -34.58 -3.36
C ARG A 267 -20.93 -35.50 -4.18
N VAL A 268 -21.30 -35.08 -5.38
CA VAL A 268 -21.86 -35.99 -6.38
C VAL A 268 -20.72 -36.92 -6.76
N LYS A 269 -20.82 -38.19 -6.35
CA LYS A 269 -19.93 -39.24 -6.83
C LYS A 269 -20.13 -39.35 -8.33
N LYS A 270 -19.14 -38.90 -9.12
CA LYS A 270 -18.94 -39.50 -10.44
C LYS A 270 -18.32 -40.86 -10.18
N GLU A 271 -19.11 -41.90 -10.43
CA GLU A 271 -18.58 -43.24 -10.66
C GLU A 271 -17.77 -43.14 -11.96
N ASP A 272 -16.45 -43.23 -11.86
CA ASP A 272 -15.63 -44.07 -12.73
C ASP A 272 -14.18 -44.13 -12.23
N GLU A 273 -13.78 -45.36 -11.90
CA GLU A 273 -12.46 -45.99 -11.96
C GLU A 273 -11.23 -45.36 -11.22
N THR A 274 -10.94 -45.98 -10.07
CA THR A 274 -9.63 -46.41 -9.53
C THR A 274 -8.37 -45.59 -9.89
N VAL A 275 -7.82 -44.86 -8.90
CA VAL A 275 -6.41 -44.95 -8.47
C VAL A 275 -6.33 -44.53 -7.00
N ASP A 276 -5.70 -45.35 -6.15
CA ASP A 276 -5.28 -45.00 -4.79
C ASP A 276 -4.25 -43.86 -4.86
N SER A 277 -4.60 -42.69 -4.34
CA SER A 277 -3.62 -41.73 -3.83
C SER A 277 -4.22 -41.04 -2.62
N GLU A 278 -3.46 -41.07 -1.52
CA GLU A 278 -3.71 -40.35 -0.28
C GLU A 278 -3.95 -38.86 -0.60
N HIS A 279 -5.21 -38.45 -0.63
CA HIS A 279 -5.58 -37.05 -0.75
C HIS A 279 -5.58 -36.44 0.65
N GLU A 280 -4.56 -35.64 0.92
CA GLU A 280 -4.64 -34.58 1.93
C GLU A 280 -5.94 -33.81 1.72
N ASP A 281 -6.65 -33.53 2.81
CA ASP A 281 -7.90 -32.79 2.83
C ASP A 281 -7.70 -31.38 2.24
N GLU A 282 -7.85 -31.22 0.92
CA GLU A 282 -8.18 -29.94 0.32
C GLU A 282 -9.56 -29.55 0.87
N GLU A 283 -9.56 -28.73 1.94
CA GLU A 283 -10.71 -27.92 2.33
C GLU A 283 -11.16 -27.14 1.09
N GLY A 284 -12.17 -27.68 0.40
CA GLY A 284 -12.66 -27.10 -0.84
C GLY A 284 -13.04 -25.65 -0.60
N LEU A 285 -12.37 -24.73 -1.30
CA LEU A 285 -12.68 -23.30 -1.32
C LEU A 285 -14.19 -23.13 -1.42
N LEU A 286 -14.78 -22.51 -0.40
CA LEU A 286 -16.19 -22.18 -0.40
C LEU A 286 -16.47 -21.26 -1.62
N PRO A 287 -17.67 -21.34 -2.23
CA PRO A 287 -18.07 -20.38 -3.26
C PRO A 287 -17.77 -18.94 -2.79
N GLY A 288 -17.36 -18.03 -3.68
CA GLY A 288 -16.89 -16.69 -3.30
C GLY A 288 -17.87 -15.91 -2.40
N ILE A 289 -19.18 -16.06 -2.62
CA ILE A 289 -20.25 -15.47 -1.79
C ILE A 289 -20.27 -16.00 -0.34
N LEU A 290 -19.70 -17.19 -0.15
CA LEU A 290 -19.45 -17.89 1.09
C LEU A 290 -17.96 -17.81 1.47
N ASN A 291 -17.25 -16.74 1.15
CA ASN A 291 -15.93 -16.48 1.69
C ASN A 291 -16.04 -15.72 3.03
N ASP A 292 -15.35 -16.19 4.07
CA ASP A 292 -15.20 -15.55 5.38
C ASP A 292 -13.76 -15.23 5.75
N ASN A 293 -12.83 -15.30 4.80
CA ASN A 293 -11.50 -14.77 5.03
C ASN A 293 -11.64 -13.26 5.29
N PRO A 294 -11.22 -12.74 6.45
CA PRO A 294 -11.24 -11.31 6.71
C PRO A 294 -10.36 -10.57 5.68
N ARG A 295 -10.80 -9.37 5.30
CA ARG A 295 -10.00 -8.48 4.44
C ARG A 295 -8.83 -7.93 5.23
N PHE A 296 -7.77 -7.52 4.53
CA PHE A 296 -6.59 -6.96 5.16
C PHE A 296 -6.89 -5.80 6.13
N GLY A 297 -7.78 -4.88 5.76
CA GLY A 297 -8.15 -3.74 6.61
C GLY A 297 -8.95 -4.11 7.86
N MET A 298 -9.52 -5.32 7.94
CA MET A 298 -10.31 -5.76 9.10
C MET A 298 -9.45 -6.15 10.31
N PHE A 299 -8.14 -6.27 10.13
CA PHE A 299 -7.15 -6.51 11.18
C PHE A 299 -6.66 -5.21 11.84
N GLN A 300 -7.26 -4.07 11.49
CA GLN A 300 -6.97 -2.80 12.11
C GLN A 300 -7.63 -2.74 13.50
N THR A 301 -6.80 -2.76 14.54
CA THR A 301 -7.23 -2.77 15.95
C THR A 301 -6.72 -1.54 16.68
N ASP A 302 -7.43 -1.17 17.75
CA ASP A 302 -6.97 -0.14 18.67
C ASP A 302 -5.89 -0.74 19.58
N LEU A 303 -4.69 -0.16 19.53
CA LEU A 303 -3.52 -0.59 20.27
C LEU A 303 -2.96 0.57 21.10
N ILE A 304 -2.22 0.24 22.15
CA ILE A 304 -1.42 1.21 22.88
C ILE A 304 -0.01 1.16 22.30
N LEU A 305 0.40 2.20 21.57
CA LEU A 305 1.77 2.38 21.12
C LEU A 305 2.63 2.84 22.30
N MET A 306 3.79 2.23 22.45
CA MET A 306 4.78 2.53 23.48
C MET A 306 6.13 2.72 22.80
N ILE A 307 6.76 3.87 23.04
CA ILE A 307 8.13 4.17 22.59
C ILE A 307 9.03 4.25 23.80
N SER A 308 9.99 3.33 23.89
CA SER A 308 11.03 3.28 24.94
C SER A 308 12.42 3.15 24.34
N ASP A 309 13.44 3.13 25.21
CA ASP A 309 14.85 2.89 24.86
C ASP A 309 15.07 1.57 24.09
N THR A 310 14.23 0.57 24.35
CA THR A 310 14.28 -0.74 23.70
C THR A 310 13.64 -0.79 22.30
N GLY A 311 12.73 0.12 21.94
CA GLY A 311 12.08 0.16 20.63
C GLY A 311 10.66 0.71 20.64
N THR A 312 9.96 0.57 19.50
CA THR A 312 8.54 0.92 19.36
C THR A 312 7.70 -0.35 19.41
N VAL A 313 6.81 -0.45 20.40
CA VAL A 313 5.96 -1.62 20.66
C VAL A 313 4.50 -1.21 20.62
N ALA A 314 3.63 -2.02 20.03
CA ALA A 314 2.19 -1.85 20.09
C ALA A 314 1.58 -2.97 20.96
N TYR A 315 0.79 -2.59 21.96
CA TYR A 315 0.14 -3.51 22.90
C TYR A 315 -1.37 -3.58 22.65
N ASP A 316 -1.89 -4.79 22.49
CA ASP A 316 -3.31 -5.06 22.37
C ASP A 316 -3.89 -5.36 23.76
N VAL A 317 -4.78 -4.49 24.22
CA VAL A 317 -5.45 -4.62 25.53
C VAL A 317 -6.45 -5.79 25.54
N GLY A 318 -7.06 -6.10 24.40
CA GLY A 318 -8.09 -7.13 24.29
C GLY A 318 -7.51 -8.54 24.31
N THR A 319 -6.42 -8.77 23.57
CA THR A 319 -5.75 -10.08 23.48
C THR A 319 -4.61 -10.23 24.50
N ASN A 320 -4.17 -9.12 25.11
CA ASN A 320 -3.04 -9.06 26.02
C ASN A 320 -1.69 -9.42 25.36
N GLU A 321 -1.55 -9.10 24.07
CA GLU A 321 -0.38 -9.39 23.23
C GLU A 321 0.42 -8.13 22.90
N CYS A 322 1.73 -8.29 22.71
CA CYS A 322 2.64 -7.22 22.27
C CYS A 322 3.17 -7.51 20.86
N TYR A 323 3.26 -6.47 20.05
CA TYR A 323 3.80 -6.52 18.70
C TYR A 323 4.91 -5.48 18.52
N VAL A 324 5.95 -5.81 17.76
CA VAL A 324 6.99 -4.87 17.34
C VAL A 324 6.43 -3.98 16.24
N ALA A 325 6.35 -2.67 16.48
CA ALA A 325 5.90 -1.69 15.50
C ALA A 325 7.06 -1.07 14.70
N SER A 326 8.22 -0.87 15.33
CA SER A 326 9.44 -0.48 14.63
C SER A 326 10.68 -0.89 15.41
N SER A 327 11.66 -1.42 14.71
CA SER A 327 12.99 -1.73 15.25
C SER A 327 13.98 -0.57 15.07
N SER A 328 13.55 0.56 14.51
CA SER A 328 14.43 1.71 14.27
C SER A 328 15.02 2.25 15.57
N THR A 329 16.33 2.49 15.55
CA THR A 329 17.09 3.12 16.64
C THR A 329 17.24 4.63 16.47
N GLU A 330 16.76 5.19 15.35
CA GLU A 330 16.97 6.59 14.97
C GLU A 330 15.99 7.58 15.64
N ILE A 331 15.11 7.07 16.50
CA ILE A 331 14.09 7.86 17.18
C ILE A 331 14.62 8.27 18.56
N PRO A 332 14.43 9.52 19.02
CA PRO A 332 14.66 9.90 20.40
C PRO A 332 13.70 9.15 21.33
N LYS A 333 14.27 8.28 22.17
CA LYS A 333 13.51 7.24 22.89
C LYS A 333 13.00 7.67 24.27
N ASN A 334 13.48 8.80 24.79
CA ASN A 334 13.17 9.29 26.14
C ASN A 334 12.53 10.67 26.09
N HIS A 335 11.44 10.87 26.85
CA HIS A 335 10.73 12.15 26.99
C HIS A 335 10.35 12.83 25.67
N CYS A 336 10.13 12.04 24.62
CA CYS A 336 9.49 12.49 23.39
C CYS A 336 7.99 12.71 23.64
N SER A 337 7.34 13.37 22.69
CA SER A 337 5.90 13.60 22.75
C SER A 337 5.27 13.01 21.50
N LEU A 338 4.08 12.42 21.65
CA LEU A 338 3.36 11.68 20.62
C LEU A 338 2.00 12.31 20.35
N VAL A 339 1.58 12.31 19.09
CA VAL A 339 0.25 12.77 18.69
C VAL A 339 -0.23 12.02 17.45
N THR A 340 -1.54 11.79 17.37
CA THR A 340 -2.19 11.31 16.15
C THR A 340 -2.89 12.45 15.43
N LYS A 341 -2.79 12.46 14.10
CA LYS A 341 -3.55 13.36 13.22
C LYS A 341 -4.03 12.55 12.03
N GLU A 342 -5.35 12.48 11.81
CA GLU A 342 -5.96 11.67 10.72
C GLU A 342 -5.43 10.23 10.65
N ASN A 343 -5.28 9.58 11.81
CA ASN A 343 -4.73 8.22 11.95
C ASN A 343 -3.24 8.05 11.56
N GLN A 344 -2.53 9.16 11.34
CA GLN A 344 -1.07 9.18 11.22
C GLN A 344 -0.45 9.48 12.58
N ILE A 345 0.67 8.82 12.89
CA ILE A 345 1.34 8.94 14.18
C ILE A 345 2.58 9.82 13.99
N PHE A 346 2.71 10.84 14.85
CA PHE A 346 3.84 11.74 14.85
C PHE A 346 4.54 11.70 16.19
N VAL A 347 5.87 11.79 16.15
CA VAL A 347 6.72 11.94 17.33
C VAL A 347 7.57 13.19 17.18
N ALA A 348 7.72 13.94 18.26
CA ALA A 348 8.58 15.11 18.27
C ALA A 348 9.49 15.15 19.50
N GLY A 349 10.67 15.72 19.30
CA GLY A 349 11.65 16.05 20.33
C GLY A 349 12.09 14.87 21.18
N GLY A 350 12.53 15.15 22.41
CA GLY A 350 13.01 14.13 23.35
C GLY A 350 14.50 14.24 23.64
N LEU A 351 15.00 13.35 24.49
CA LEU A 351 16.40 13.30 24.90
C LEU A 351 17.16 12.26 24.08
N MET A 352 18.27 12.69 23.47
CA MET A 352 19.25 11.79 22.87
C MET A 352 20.41 11.65 23.86
N PHE A 353 20.51 10.50 24.53
CA PHE A 353 21.67 10.22 25.36
C PHE A 353 22.81 9.73 24.47
N ASN A 354 23.70 10.64 24.08
CA ASN A 354 24.89 10.30 23.33
C ASN A 354 26.09 10.35 24.29
N GLU A 355 26.72 9.19 24.57
CA GLU A 355 27.83 9.09 25.55
C GLU A 355 29.03 9.97 25.17
N GLU A 356 29.20 10.25 23.87
CA GLU A 356 30.31 11.03 23.32
C GLU A 356 30.07 12.55 23.33
N ASN A 357 28.82 13.03 23.40
CA ASN A 357 28.49 14.44 23.19
C ASN A 357 27.46 14.96 24.19
N LYS A 358 27.93 15.41 25.36
CA LYS A 358 27.08 15.91 26.47
C LYS A 358 26.44 17.29 26.20
N GLU A 359 26.81 17.98 25.13
CA GLU A 359 26.37 19.35 24.86
C GLU A 359 25.02 19.46 24.12
N GLN A 360 24.58 18.43 23.40
CA GLN A 360 23.29 18.40 22.70
C GLN A 360 22.40 17.28 23.25
N GLN A 361 21.85 17.50 24.45
CA GLN A 361 20.98 16.50 25.10
C GLN A 361 19.57 16.43 24.51
N PHE A 362 19.10 17.48 23.83
CA PHE A 362 17.72 17.60 23.35
C PHE A 362 17.65 17.51 21.84
N SER A 363 16.64 16.79 21.35
CA SER A 363 16.35 16.65 19.93
C SER A 363 15.29 17.67 19.47
N SER A 364 15.44 18.15 18.24
CA SER A 364 14.41 18.89 17.50
C SER A 364 13.71 18.03 16.44
N TYR A 365 13.94 16.71 16.43
CA TYR A 365 13.35 15.83 15.43
C TYR A 365 11.83 15.90 15.46
N PHE A 366 11.25 15.85 14.28
CA PHE A 366 9.83 15.65 14.06
C PHE A 366 9.75 14.52 13.04
N LEU A 367 9.15 13.40 13.42
CA LEU A 367 9.08 12.22 12.59
C LEU A 367 7.63 11.75 12.46
N GLN A 368 7.30 11.18 11.31
CA GLN A 368 6.02 10.55 11.02
C GLN A 368 6.23 9.05 10.92
N PHE A 369 5.43 8.25 11.61
CA PHE A 369 5.45 6.80 11.45
C PHE A 369 4.74 6.39 10.17
N ASP A 370 5.41 5.61 9.33
CA ASP A 370 4.79 4.94 8.20
C ASP A 370 4.45 3.49 8.57
N PRO A 371 3.15 3.15 8.76
CA PRO A 371 2.75 1.79 9.10
C PRO A 371 2.93 0.79 7.96
N MET A 372 3.24 1.24 6.72
CA MET A 372 3.49 0.36 5.58
C MET A 372 4.92 -0.19 5.59
N SER A 373 5.90 0.68 5.80
CA SER A 373 7.33 0.32 5.87
C SER A 373 7.78 -0.05 7.29
N SER A 374 6.98 0.27 8.31
CA SER A 374 7.38 0.18 9.73
C SER A 374 8.60 1.06 10.07
N GLU A 375 8.81 2.12 9.28
CA GLU A 375 9.88 3.10 9.44
C GLU A 375 9.35 4.48 9.88
N TRP A 376 10.27 5.31 10.36
CA TRP A 376 9.98 6.69 10.75
C TRP A 376 10.53 7.64 9.69
N LEU A 377 9.64 8.42 9.08
CA LEU A 377 9.96 9.39 8.04
C LEU A 377 10.30 10.74 8.66
N GLY A 378 11.40 11.34 8.21
CA GLY A 378 11.84 12.67 8.63
C GLY A 378 10.92 13.78 8.16
N MET A 379 10.41 14.58 9.09
CA MET A 379 9.62 15.78 8.83
C MET A 379 10.42 17.05 9.20
N PRO A 380 9.98 18.26 8.77
CA PRO A 380 10.65 19.50 9.16
C PRO A 380 10.79 19.62 10.68
N SER A 381 12.04 19.76 11.15
CA SER A 381 12.38 19.78 12.56
C SER A 381 11.70 20.94 13.31
N LEU A 382 11.50 20.74 14.61
CA LEU A 382 11.06 21.79 15.52
C LEU A 382 12.05 22.98 15.48
N PRO A 383 11.57 24.24 15.55
CA PRO A 383 12.45 25.41 15.57
C PRO A 383 13.47 25.39 16.72
N ASP A 384 13.03 24.94 17.91
CA ASP A 384 13.87 24.85 19.10
C ASP A 384 13.84 23.42 19.68
N PRO A 385 15.00 22.80 19.96
CA PRO A 385 15.08 21.50 20.59
C PRO A 385 14.55 21.56 22.03
N ARG A 386 13.67 20.62 22.39
CA ARG A 386 12.98 20.58 23.69
C ARG A 386 12.56 19.17 24.08
N CYS A 387 12.28 18.96 25.37
CA CYS A 387 11.65 17.74 25.90
C CYS A 387 10.60 18.09 26.97
N LEU A 388 9.85 17.10 27.47
CA LEU A 388 8.79 17.27 28.49
C LEU A 388 7.69 18.27 28.07
N PHE A 389 7.32 18.26 26.79
CA PHE A 389 6.24 19.08 26.24
C PHE A 389 5.06 18.22 25.80
N GLY A 390 3.88 18.83 25.71
CA GLY A 390 2.70 18.21 25.13
C GLY A 390 2.60 18.49 23.63
N LEU A 391 2.25 17.48 22.85
CA LEU A 391 1.71 17.63 21.51
C LEU A 391 0.20 17.46 21.56
N ALA A 392 -0.51 18.28 20.78
CA ALA A 392 -1.95 18.15 20.61
C ALA A 392 -2.32 18.47 19.16
N GLU A 393 -3.32 17.75 18.65
CA GLU A 393 -3.96 18.08 17.38
C GLU A 393 -5.18 18.96 17.66
N ALA A 394 -5.31 20.06 16.93
CA ALA A 394 -6.49 20.91 16.91
C ALA A 394 -6.59 21.60 15.55
N GLU A 395 -7.81 21.78 15.03
CA GLU A 395 -8.05 22.47 13.76
C GLU A 395 -7.14 21.97 12.61
N ASN A 396 -6.93 20.65 12.52
CA ASN A 396 -6.07 20.02 11.51
C ASN A 396 -4.60 20.47 11.57
N SER A 397 -4.14 20.93 12.73
CA SER A 397 -2.78 21.42 13.00
C SER A 397 -2.21 20.76 14.25
N ILE A 398 -0.90 20.54 14.27
CA ILE A 398 -0.19 19.99 15.44
C ILE A 398 0.41 21.15 16.23
N TYR A 399 0.03 21.26 17.50
CA TYR A 399 0.51 22.27 18.42
C TYR A 399 1.50 21.66 19.40
N VAL A 400 2.57 22.43 19.67
CA VAL A 400 3.59 22.11 20.67
C VAL A 400 3.39 23.05 21.85
N MET A 401 3.12 22.51 23.03
CA MET A 401 2.82 23.30 24.23
C MET A 401 3.76 22.92 25.38
N GLY A 402 4.44 23.92 25.94
CA GLY A 402 5.35 23.77 27.09
C GLY A 402 6.72 23.18 26.74
N GLY A 403 7.31 22.47 27.70
CA GLY A 403 8.63 21.85 27.60
C GLY A 403 9.78 22.66 28.19
N LYS A 404 10.93 22.00 28.26
CA LYS A 404 12.21 22.58 28.64
C LYS A 404 13.09 22.75 27.41
N ASP A 405 13.56 23.95 27.17
CA ASP A 405 14.49 24.30 26.09
C ASP A 405 15.93 24.49 26.62
N THR A 406 16.92 24.45 25.72
CA THR A 406 18.33 24.78 25.99
C THR A 406 18.63 26.28 25.95
N GLY A 407 17.63 27.11 25.62
CA GLY A 407 17.79 28.55 25.47
C GLY A 407 18.07 29.23 26.80
N LEU A 408 19.23 29.88 26.93
CA LEU A 408 19.40 30.99 27.87
C LEU A 408 18.21 31.97 27.70
N PRO A 409 17.63 32.51 28.79
CA PRO A 409 16.42 33.29 28.70
C PRO A 409 16.64 34.53 27.84
N LYS A 410 15.96 34.61 26.69
CA LYS A 410 15.85 35.87 25.94
C LYS A 410 14.89 36.78 26.70
N LEU A 411 15.44 37.60 27.59
CA LEU A 411 14.70 38.71 28.21
C LEU A 411 14.41 39.77 27.14
N GLY A 412 13.18 39.80 26.63
CA GLY A 412 12.61 40.95 25.94
C GLY A 412 11.86 41.85 26.95
N PRO A 413 11.88 43.19 26.80
CA PRO A 413 11.22 44.08 27.74
C PRO A 413 9.71 44.07 27.49
N GLY A 414 9.00 43.27 28.29
CA GLY A 414 7.53 43.29 28.39
C GLY A 414 6.86 42.05 27.80
N GLY A 415 6.26 41.23 28.66
CA GLY A 415 5.28 40.22 28.26
C GLY A 415 5.45 38.85 28.92
N LEU A 416 4.71 38.66 30.01
CA LEU A 416 4.16 37.42 30.58
C LEU A 416 4.97 36.10 30.53
N VAL A 417 5.30 35.64 31.75
CA VAL A 417 5.67 34.28 32.12
C VAL A 417 4.59 33.29 31.67
N PHE A 418 4.95 32.24 30.92
CA PHE A 418 4.09 31.09 30.67
C PHE A 418 4.68 29.80 31.26
N CYS A 419 3.87 29.22 32.14
CA CYS A 419 3.84 27.91 32.82
C CYS A 419 5.13 27.08 32.93
N ARG A 420 5.64 26.99 34.17
CA ARG A 420 6.34 25.80 34.67
C ARG A 420 5.33 24.68 35.00
N SER A 421 5.73 23.47 34.63
CA SER A 421 5.28 22.14 35.08
C SER A 421 4.13 21.45 34.32
N THR A 422 4.40 20.18 33.98
CA THR A 422 3.50 19.07 34.31
C THR A 422 4.34 17.91 34.89
N LEU A 423 4.19 17.73 36.21
CA LEU A 423 4.36 16.50 37.02
C LEU A 423 5.69 15.71 37.01
N MET A 424 6.56 16.03 37.98
CA MET A 424 7.24 15.06 38.84
C MET A 424 7.75 15.84 40.06
N ASP A 425 6.91 15.91 41.10
CA ASP A 425 7.31 16.38 42.42
C ASP A 425 7.10 15.22 43.39
N THR A 426 8.08 14.32 43.46
CA THR A 426 8.24 13.39 44.58
C THR A 426 9.73 13.15 44.88
N CYS A 427 10.14 13.73 46.01
CA CYS A 427 10.99 13.11 47.03
C CYS A 427 12.52 13.18 46.89
N LEU A 428 13.07 14.39 47.08
CA LEU A 428 14.32 14.55 47.84
C LEU A 428 14.05 15.50 49.01
N GLY A 429 13.63 14.95 50.15
CA GLY A 429 13.40 15.71 51.38
C GLY A 429 13.04 14.81 52.54
N ASN A 430 14.01 14.62 53.44
CA ASN A 430 13.85 13.93 54.73
C ASN A 430 12.66 14.48 55.54
N SER A 431 11.66 13.65 55.80
CA SER A 431 10.96 13.58 57.10
C SER A 431 10.00 12.38 57.09
N GLY A 432 10.19 11.46 58.04
CA GLY A 432 9.49 10.19 58.07
C GLY A 432 7.98 10.31 58.31
N PHE A 433 7.23 9.44 57.64
CA PHE A 433 6.00 8.84 58.15
C PHE A 433 5.90 7.43 57.56
N THR A 434 6.07 6.43 58.41
CA THR A 434 5.76 5.03 58.13
C THR A 434 4.25 4.87 58.10
N ALA A 435 3.68 4.55 56.94
CA ALA A 435 2.32 4.04 56.83
C ALA A 435 2.37 2.57 56.36
N ASN A 436 2.14 1.67 57.31
CA ASN A 436 1.92 0.25 57.05
C ASN A 436 0.67 0.08 56.19
N TYR A 437 0.81 -0.48 54.99
CA TYR A 437 -0.31 -1.12 54.29
C TYR A 437 -0.19 -2.63 54.43
N GLN A 438 -0.94 -3.16 55.39
CA GLN A 438 -1.24 -4.58 55.51
C GLN A 438 -2.21 -5.01 54.40
N ASN A 439 -1.87 -6.12 53.75
CA ASN A 439 -2.73 -7.17 53.22
C ASN A 439 -4.18 -6.79 52.84
N TYR A 440 -4.43 -6.68 51.54
CA TYR A 440 -5.67 -7.14 50.92
C TYR A 440 -5.33 -8.11 49.77
N PHE A 441 -5.03 -9.35 50.14
CA PHE A 441 -5.20 -10.47 49.22
C PHE A 441 -6.68 -10.84 49.24
N SER A 442 -7.39 -10.54 48.16
CA SER A 442 -8.66 -11.17 47.84
C SER A 442 -8.49 -11.88 46.50
N ASN A 443 -8.59 -13.21 46.58
CA ASN A 443 -8.55 -14.12 45.45
C ASN A 443 -9.69 -13.80 44.47
N ASN A 444 -9.34 -13.42 43.25
CA ASN A 444 -10.13 -13.76 42.06
C ASN A 444 -9.17 -13.99 40.90
N LEU A 445 -9.08 -15.26 40.49
CA LEU A 445 -8.34 -15.70 39.32
C LEU A 445 -9.08 -15.24 38.05
N ASN A 446 -8.29 -14.82 37.07
CA ASN A 446 -8.58 -14.69 35.64
C ASN A 446 -9.11 -13.32 35.14
N ARG A 447 -8.21 -12.33 35.06
CA ARG A 447 -7.82 -11.59 33.84
C ARG A 447 -6.75 -10.53 34.20
N ASP A 448 -5.52 -10.75 33.77
CA ASP A 448 -4.38 -9.85 34.00
C ASP A 448 -4.44 -8.65 33.03
N LEU A 449 -5.14 -7.57 33.40
CA LEU A 449 -5.34 -6.36 32.60
C LEU A 449 -4.72 -5.12 33.26
N PRO A 450 -4.17 -4.17 32.47
CA PRO A 450 -3.66 -2.90 33.00
C PRO A 450 -4.75 -2.05 33.67
N ASP A 451 -4.34 -1.16 34.57
CA ASP A 451 -5.26 -0.25 35.27
C ASP A 451 -6.05 0.60 34.27
N ARG A 452 -7.37 0.42 34.29
CA ARG A 452 -8.33 1.15 33.47
C ARG A 452 -9.34 1.85 34.37
N PHE A 453 -9.64 3.10 34.05
CA PHE A 453 -10.75 3.81 34.67
C PHE A 453 -12.06 3.46 33.95
N GLU A 454 -13.05 2.97 34.70
CA GLU A 454 -14.40 2.72 34.21
C GLU A 454 -15.30 3.89 34.62
N GLU A 455 -15.76 4.66 33.63
CA GLU A 455 -16.61 5.83 33.88
C GLU A 455 -17.98 5.46 34.48
N GLU A 456 -18.54 4.31 34.09
CA GLU A 456 -19.86 3.85 34.56
C GLU A 456 -19.86 3.54 36.06
N GLU A 457 -18.78 2.91 36.55
CA GLU A 457 -18.60 2.51 37.95
C GLU A 457 -17.77 3.53 38.75
N ASN A 458 -17.24 4.56 38.08
CA ASN A 458 -16.38 5.60 38.63
C ASN A 458 -15.21 5.03 39.48
N CYS A 459 -14.60 3.95 39.00
CA CYS A 459 -13.55 3.22 39.71
C CYS A 459 -12.40 2.83 38.78
N TRP A 460 -11.23 2.57 39.37
CA TRP A 460 -10.10 1.99 38.66
C TRP A 460 -10.15 0.47 38.84
N ASN A 461 -10.17 -0.25 37.72
CA ASN A 461 -10.13 -1.70 37.67
C ASN A 461 -8.85 -2.14 36.96
N GLY A 462 -8.09 -3.05 37.55
CA GLY A 462 -6.86 -3.58 36.96
C GLY A 462 -5.97 -4.31 37.96
N ILE A 463 -5.03 -5.09 37.42
CA ILE A 463 -3.90 -5.62 38.16
C ILE A 463 -2.67 -5.05 37.49
N LEU A 464 -1.87 -4.29 38.24
CA LEU A 464 -0.69 -3.59 37.75
C LEU A 464 0.34 -4.61 37.22
N ARG A 465 0.27 -4.89 35.91
CA ARG A 465 1.19 -5.79 35.22
C ARG A 465 2.45 -5.01 34.87
N GLU A 466 3.61 -5.52 35.29
CA GLU A 466 4.89 -4.98 34.85
C GLU A 466 5.12 -5.33 33.37
N ILE A 467 4.76 -4.41 32.47
CA ILE A 467 5.13 -4.50 31.06
C ILE A 467 6.59 -4.05 30.96
N ARG A 468 7.52 -5.01 30.86
CA ARG A 468 8.98 -4.76 30.86
C ARG A 468 9.44 -3.70 29.85
N TYR A 469 8.69 -3.52 28.76
CA TYR A 469 8.98 -2.57 27.68
C TYR A 469 8.34 -1.19 27.86
N ALA A 470 7.45 -1.03 28.85
CA ALA A 470 6.71 0.22 29.12
C ALA A 470 7.44 1.14 30.11
N ALA A 471 8.49 0.66 30.79
CA ALA A 471 9.25 1.46 31.73
C ALA A 471 9.89 2.67 31.02
N GLY A 472 9.50 3.88 31.43
CA GLY A 472 9.97 5.13 30.81
C GLY A 472 9.40 5.39 29.41
N ALA A 473 8.45 4.58 28.94
CA ALA A 473 7.89 4.72 27.61
C ALA A 473 6.93 5.91 27.52
N THR A 474 6.94 6.58 26.35
CA THR A 474 5.87 7.49 25.98
C THR A 474 4.78 6.69 25.30
N VAL A 475 3.52 6.85 25.72
CA VAL A 475 2.39 6.04 25.25
C VAL A 475 1.36 6.86 24.50
N LEU A 476 0.75 6.27 23.47
CA LEU A 476 -0.34 6.86 22.70
C LEU A 476 -1.32 5.78 22.26
N GLY A 477 -2.62 6.04 22.34
CA GLY A 477 -3.62 5.20 21.69
C GLY A 477 -3.56 5.36 20.18
N VAL A 478 -3.39 4.26 19.46
CA VAL A 478 -3.23 4.24 18.01
C VAL A 478 -4.09 3.15 17.39
N ARG A 479 -4.35 3.27 16.09
CA ARG A 479 -5.07 2.25 15.34
C ARG A 479 -4.17 1.68 14.25
N LEU A 480 -3.69 0.46 14.46
CA LEU A 480 -2.71 -0.21 13.59
C LEU A 480 -3.20 -1.59 13.14
N ASN A 481 -2.66 -2.05 12.02
CA ASN A 481 -3.01 -3.37 11.48
C ASN A 481 -2.08 -4.45 12.05
N THR A 482 -2.63 -5.39 12.82
CA THR A 482 -1.85 -6.42 13.50
C THR A 482 -1.14 -7.40 12.56
N LEU A 483 -1.62 -7.59 11.32
CA LEU A 483 -0.92 -8.43 10.33
C LEU A 483 0.38 -7.82 9.83
N LYS A 484 0.55 -6.50 9.93
CA LYS A 484 1.80 -5.80 9.56
C LYS A 484 2.83 -5.81 10.68
N LEU A 485 2.42 -6.20 11.87
CA LEU A 485 3.26 -6.14 13.06
C LEU A 485 3.81 -7.53 13.38
N THR A 486 5.07 -7.57 13.80
CA THR A 486 5.69 -8.83 14.22
C THR A 486 5.33 -9.10 15.67
N LYS A 487 4.62 -10.20 15.92
CA LYS A 487 4.30 -10.65 17.28
C LYS A 487 5.59 -10.97 18.06
N MET A 488 5.68 -10.48 19.30
CA MET A 488 6.82 -10.74 20.19
C MET A 488 6.76 -12.09 20.89
#